data_AF-A0A9Q5HUK6-F1
#
_entry.id   AF-A0A9Q5HUK6-F1
#
_cell.length_a   1.000
_cell.length_b   1.000
_cell.length_c   1.000
_cell.angle_alpha   90.00
_cell.angle_beta   90.00
_cell.angle_gamma   90.00
#
_symmetry.space_group_name_H-M   'P 1'
#
loop_
_entity.id
_entity.type
_entity.pdbx_description
1 polymer ?
#
loop_
_entity_poly.entity_id
_entity_poly.type
_entity_poly.pdbx_seq_one_letter_code
_entity_poly.pdbx_strand_id
1 'polypeptide(L)'
;MPGLEPADDPVVAVLPIHLSTALSPNIHLHQFPLLTRPLQVPPSAAQSGKKIRARIKPKAARLEVHVPVDTRPEVWNKDRAQELGQARATDDAEKNSESKKGRQSSTDQRLSEVRMRSERIPERGTYMLGIVRDGHLHLHPISQTHQLRPTLTYMDTLNRKSRRTKTGADDESESDEGPPPDPDEPNPSAAAKKETKPAGEGRDVTVSIRKADDKGAQSITGGLTAARREMLHVLRVEEDESWEGLEYCDEETEQAQEAFEAVFSKSQEKLKCKSDFPSLFKHIQGL
;
A
#
# COMPACT_ATOMS: atom_id res chain seq x y z
N MET A 1 -4.56 -58.88 25.92
CA MET A 1 -3.70 -58.28 24.88
C MET A 1 -2.91 -57.17 25.56
N PRO A 2 -1.60 -57.32 25.80
CA PRO A 2 -0.78 -56.26 26.39
C PRO A 2 -0.68 -55.10 25.40
N GLY A 3 -0.79 -53.87 25.90
CA GLY A 3 -0.71 -52.66 25.10
C GLY A 3 0.66 -52.51 24.44
N LEU A 4 0.66 -52.23 23.14
CA LEU A 4 1.82 -51.67 22.45
C LEU A 4 2.04 -50.28 23.05
N GLU A 5 3.10 -50.11 23.83
CA GLU A 5 3.65 -48.78 24.06
C GLU A 5 4.18 -48.24 22.72
N PRO A 6 3.96 -46.96 22.39
CA PRO A 6 4.51 -46.38 21.18
C PRO A 6 6.04 -46.46 21.26
N ALA A 7 6.66 -47.08 20.25
CA ALA A 7 8.10 -47.20 20.16
C ALA A 7 8.77 -45.82 20.30
N ASP A 8 9.81 -45.74 21.13
CA ASP A 8 10.64 -44.55 21.34
C ASP A 8 11.10 -44.00 19.98
N ASP A 9 10.77 -42.75 19.67
CA ASP A 9 11.14 -42.05 18.42
C ASP A 9 12.56 -41.48 18.54
N PRO A 10 13.59 -42.10 17.90
CA PRO A 10 14.97 -41.72 18.13
C PRO A 10 15.33 -40.43 17.38
N VAL A 11 16.11 -39.56 18.04
CA VAL A 11 16.64 -38.34 17.40
C VAL A 11 17.56 -38.72 16.24
N VAL A 12 17.17 -38.36 15.02
CA VAL A 12 17.93 -38.68 13.79
C VAL A 12 18.98 -37.61 13.46
N ALA A 13 18.74 -36.34 13.82
CA ALA A 13 19.64 -35.24 13.51
C ALA A 13 19.54 -34.10 14.54
N VAL A 14 20.66 -33.41 14.78
CA VAL A 14 20.75 -32.23 15.65
C VAL A 14 21.33 -31.08 14.84
N LEU A 15 20.53 -30.04 14.59
CA LEU A 15 20.93 -28.87 13.81
C LEU A 15 21.26 -27.71 14.74
N PRO A 16 22.48 -27.15 14.70
CA PRO A 16 22.82 -25.93 15.43
C PRO A 16 22.03 -24.75 14.87
N ILE A 17 21.49 -23.91 15.76
CA ILE A 17 20.74 -22.71 15.39
C ILE A 17 21.68 -21.50 15.44
N HIS A 18 21.84 -20.82 14.31
CA HIS A 18 22.55 -19.54 14.21
C HIS A 18 21.54 -18.42 14.01
N LEU A 19 21.63 -17.37 14.83
CA LEU A 19 20.85 -16.15 14.63
C LEU A 19 21.70 -15.14 13.86
N SER A 20 21.17 -14.61 12.76
CA SER A 20 21.75 -13.50 12.02
C SER A 20 20.81 -12.30 12.08
N THR A 21 21.39 -11.11 12.27
CA THR A 21 20.67 -9.84 12.20
C THR A 21 21.31 -8.89 11.20
N ALA A 22 22.16 -9.41 10.31
CA ALA A 22 23.00 -8.61 9.41
C ALA A 22 22.19 -7.69 8.48
N LEU A 23 20.99 -8.12 8.09
CA LEU A 23 20.09 -7.37 7.21
C LEU A 23 18.88 -6.80 7.94
N SER A 24 18.84 -6.83 9.28
CA SER A 24 17.75 -6.21 10.04
C SER A 24 17.86 -4.67 9.96
N PRO A 25 16.78 -3.93 9.68
CA PRO A 25 15.37 -4.33 9.56
C PRO A 25 14.87 -4.55 8.11
N ASN A 26 15.77 -4.75 7.15
CA ASN A 26 15.48 -4.69 5.72
C ASN A 26 14.90 -6.00 5.14
N ILE A 27 14.71 -7.05 5.95
CA ILE A 27 14.04 -8.28 5.51
C ILE A 27 12.53 -8.17 5.74
N HIS A 28 11.79 -8.17 4.65
CA HIS A 28 10.33 -8.14 4.64
C HIS A 28 9.75 -9.40 4.00
N LEU A 29 8.57 -9.82 4.46
CA LEU A 29 7.80 -10.89 3.83
C LEU A 29 6.73 -10.26 2.92
N HIS A 30 6.84 -10.52 1.62
CA HIS A 30 5.88 -10.05 0.62
C HIS A 30 5.01 -11.20 0.11
N GLN A 31 3.72 -11.15 0.39
CA GLN A 31 2.74 -12.16 -0.01
C GLN A 31 1.90 -11.66 -1.19
N PHE A 32 1.65 -12.53 -2.17
CA PHE A 32 0.84 -12.22 -3.35
C PHE A 32 -0.33 -13.20 -3.48
N PRO A 33 -1.42 -13.02 -2.71
CA PRO A 33 -2.49 -14.03 -2.60
C PRO A 33 -3.23 -14.32 -3.90
N LEU A 34 -3.21 -13.37 -4.84
CA LEU A 34 -3.92 -13.46 -6.12
C LEU A 34 -3.01 -13.92 -7.27
N LEU A 35 -1.73 -14.14 -7.02
CA LEU A 35 -0.80 -14.66 -8.01
C LEU A 35 -0.71 -16.19 -7.86
N THR A 36 -0.97 -16.89 -8.97
CA THR A 36 -0.78 -18.35 -9.07
C THR A 36 0.58 -18.73 -9.64
N ARG A 37 1.41 -17.72 -9.98
CA ARG A 37 2.76 -17.88 -10.53
C ARG A 37 3.70 -16.92 -9.79
N PRO A 38 5.01 -17.21 -9.76
CA PRO A 38 6.00 -16.25 -9.29
C PRO A 38 5.85 -14.89 -9.99
N LEU A 39 6.23 -13.84 -9.28
CA LEU A 39 6.19 -12.48 -9.81
C LEU A 39 7.30 -12.33 -10.86
N GLN A 40 6.97 -12.52 -12.14
CA GLN A 40 7.93 -12.45 -13.24
C GLN A 40 7.43 -11.52 -14.35
N VAL A 41 8.37 -10.96 -15.11
CA VAL A 41 8.04 -10.18 -16.31
C VAL A 41 7.49 -11.13 -17.38
N PRO A 42 6.32 -10.85 -18.00
CA PRO A 42 5.82 -11.66 -19.10
C PRO A 42 6.84 -11.73 -20.25
N PRO A 43 7.04 -12.89 -20.93
CA PRO A 43 8.08 -13.04 -21.96
C PRO A 43 8.03 -11.98 -23.07
N SER A 44 6.83 -11.60 -23.51
CA SER A 44 6.63 -10.55 -24.53
C SER A 44 7.07 -9.16 -24.05
N ALA A 45 6.85 -8.85 -22.78
CA ALA A 45 7.29 -7.61 -22.16
C ALA A 45 8.81 -7.60 -21.95
N ALA A 46 9.39 -8.75 -21.56
CA ALA A 46 10.83 -8.93 -21.41
C ALA A 46 11.58 -8.74 -22.74
N GLN A 47 11.07 -9.32 -23.85
CA GLN A 47 11.60 -9.11 -25.21
C GLN A 47 11.58 -7.62 -25.63
N SER A 48 10.62 -6.85 -25.11
CA SER A 48 10.52 -5.41 -25.32
C SER A 48 11.38 -4.58 -24.36
N GLY A 49 12.22 -5.22 -23.54
CA GLY A 49 13.08 -4.57 -22.55
C GLY A 49 12.35 -3.98 -21.34
N LYS A 50 11.07 -4.31 -21.13
CA LYS A 50 10.32 -3.85 -19.96
C LYS A 50 10.73 -4.65 -18.72
N LYS A 51 10.82 -3.97 -17.59
CA LYS A 51 11.16 -4.57 -16.29
C LYS A 51 10.10 -4.27 -15.24
N ILE A 52 10.03 -5.08 -14.20
CA ILE A 52 9.26 -4.74 -13.00
C ILE A 52 9.91 -3.52 -12.36
N ARG A 53 9.08 -2.58 -11.91
CA ARG A 53 9.53 -1.41 -11.14
C ARG A 53 8.93 -1.47 -9.75
N ALA A 54 9.68 -1.07 -8.75
CA ALA A 54 9.17 -0.96 -7.39
C ALA A 54 9.40 0.44 -6.85
N ARG A 55 8.57 0.83 -5.89
CA ARG A 55 8.72 2.07 -5.13
C ARG A 55 8.21 1.91 -3.72
N ILE A 56 8.80 2.62 -2.78
CA ILE A 56 8.47 2.53 -1.37
C ILE A 56 8.25 3.91 -0.74
N LYS A 57 7.38 3.97 0.26
CA LYS A 57 7.29 5.03 1.26
C LYS A 57 7.76 4.43 2.60
N PRO A 58 9.01 4.66 3.02
CA PRO A 58 9.61 3.96 4.16
C PRO A 58 8.86 4.15 5.49
N LYS A 59 8.40 5.36 5.79
CA LYS A 59 7.74 5.69 7.07
C LYS A 59 6.31 5.14 7.10
N ALA A 60 5.57 5.25 6.01
CA ALA A 60 4.24 4.68 5.87
C ALA A 60 4.25 3.15 5.64
N ALA A 61 5.43 2.55 5.42
CA ALA A 61 5.60 1.14 5.05
C ALA A 61 4.70 0.74 3.86
N ARG A 62 4.65 1.60 2.84
CA ARG A 62 3.89 1.35 1.61
C ARG A 62 4.82 1.02 0.47
N LEU A 63 4.63 -0.14 -0.13
CA LEU A 63 5.33 -0.61 -1.31
C LEU A 63 4.34 -0.66 -2.45
N GLU A 64 4.77 -0.19 -3.61
CA GLU A 64 4.08 -0.41 -4.86
C GLU A 64 5.00 -1.07 -5.87
N VAL A 65 4.48 -2.13 -6.51
CA VAL A 65 5.19 -2.90 -7.52
C VAL A 65 4.41 -2.81 -8.82
N HIS A 66 5.08 -2.40 -9.87
CA HIS A 66 4.54 -2.19 -11.20
C HIS A 66 5.02 -3.32 -12.10
N VAL A 67 4.11 -4.21 -12.48
CA VAL A 67 4.38 -5.40 -13.27
C VAL A 67 3.97 -5.15 -14.72
N PRO A 68 4.86 -5.25 -15.72
CA PRO A 68 4.48 -5.10 -17.12
C PRO A 68 3.39 -6.07 -17.54
N VAL A 69 2.47 -5.63 -18.40
CA VAL A 69 1.45 -6.51 -19.00
C VAL A 69 1.98 -7.23 -20.24
N ASP A 70 1.44 -8.42 -20.50
CA ASP A 70 1.65 -9.13 -21.76
C ASP A 70 0.92 -8.40 -22.89
N THR A 71 1.66 -7.97 -23.91
CA THR A 71 1.11 -7.22 -25.05
C THR A 71 0.90 -8.07 -26.30
N ARG A 72 0.92 -9.41 -26.18
CA ARG A 72 0.61 -10.30 -27.31
C ARG A 72 -0.84 -10.13 -27.76
N PRO A 73 -1.11 -10.09 -29.08
CA PRO A 73 -2.46 -9.80 -29.60
C PRO A 73 -3.52 -10.81 -29.19
N GLU A 74 -3.13 -12.04 -28.82
CA GLU A 74 -4.03 -13.11 -28.35
C GLU A 74 -4.66 -12.82 -26.98
N VAL A 75 -3.96 -12.07 -26.12
CA VAL A 75 -4.37 -11.81 -24.72
C VAL A 75 -4.53 -10.32 -24.43
N TRP A 76 -4.21 -9.46 -25.40
CA TRP A 76 -4.16 -8.02 -25.23
C TRP A 76 -5.08 -7.27 -26.18
N ASN A 77 -6.04 -6.54 -25.62
CA ASN A 77 -6.90 -5.63 -26.37
C ASN A 77 -6.34 -4.20 -26.33
N LYS A 78 -5.88 -3.70 -27.49
CA LYS A 78 -5.27 -2.38 -27.62
C LYS A 78 -6.23 -1.23 -27.33
N ASP A 79 -7.48 -1.32 -27.79
CA ASP A 79 -8.47 -0.26 -27.62
C ASP A 79 -8.84 -0.11 -26.15
N ARG A 80 -9.09 -1.24 -25.47
CA ARG A 80 -9.38 -1.25 -24.03
C ARG A 80 -8.18 -0.75 -23.23
N ALA A 81 -6.96 -1.11 -23.64
CA ALA A 81 -5.76 -0.63 -22.98
C ALA A 81 -5.60 0.90 -23.07
N GLN A 82 -5.96 1.51 -24.18
CA GLN A 82 -5.92 2.96 -24.34
C GLN A 82 -6.93 3.66 -23.43
N GLU A 83 -8.16 3.16 -23.37
CA GLU A 83 -9.19 3.70 -22.47
C GLU A 83 -8.78 3.62 -20.99
N LEU A 84 -8.31 2.45 -20.56
CA LEU A 84 -7.86 2.23 -19.17
C LEU A 84 -6.59 3.03 -18.84
N GLY A 85 -5.67 3.17 -19.81
CA GLY A 85 -4.45 3.94 -19.63
C GLY A 85 -4.69 5.43 -19.47
N GLN A 86 -5.66 6.00 -20.22
CA GLN A 86 -6.10 7.38 -20.03
C GLN A 86 -6.71 7.58 -18.64
N ALA A 87 -7.60 6.68 -18.21
CA ALA A 87 -8.19 6.76 -16.87
C ALA A 87 -7.12 6.70 -15.76
N ARG A 88 -6.07 5.89 -15.95
CA ARG A 88 -4.94 5.82 -15.03
C ARG A 88 -4.11 7.10 -15.01
N ALA A 89 -3.88 7.72 -16.17
CA ALA A 89 -3.18 9.00 -16.23
C ALA A 89 -3.95 10.10 -15.47
N THR A 90 -5.29 10.09 -15.55
CA THR A 90 -6.14 11.00 -14.76
C THR A 90 -6.06 10.69 -13.27
N ASP A 91 -6.19 9.43 -12.85
CA ASP A 91 -6.05 9.01 -11.43
C ASP A 91 -4.70 9.44 -10.84
N ASP A 92 -3.61 9.21 -11.57
CA ASP A 92 -2.26 9.59 -11.14
C ASP A 92 -2.10 11.12 -11.05
N ALA A 93 -2.73 11.89 -11.96
CA ALA A 93 -2.69 13.36 -11.95
C ALA A 93 -3.55 13.98 -10.84
N GLU A 94 -4.66 13.34 -10.47
CA GLU A 94 -5.50 13.77 -9.33
C GLU A 94 -4.79 13.53 -7.99
N LYS A 95 -4.08 12.39 -7.86
CA LYS A 95 -3.38 12.00 -6.62
C LYS A 95 -2.02 12.65 -6.44
N ASN A 96 -1.36 13.04 -7.52
CA ASN A 96 -0.03 13.61 -7.46
C ASN A 96 -0.03 15.06 -7.96
N SER A 97 -0.22 16.00 -7.02
CA SER A 97 -0.17 17.44 -7.29
C SER A 97 1.19 17.91 -7.81
N GLU A 98 2.27 17.16 -7.55
CA GLU A 98 3.64 17.45 -8.01
C GLU A 98 3.94 16.91 -9.43
N SER A 99 3.16 15.96 -9.95
CA SER A 99 3.37 15.38 -11.28
C SER A 99 3.09 16.31 -12.46
N LYS A 100 2.54 17.50 -12.20
CA LYS A 100 2.12 18.45 -13.25
C LYS A 100 3.28 19.11 -14.01
N LYS A 101 4.54 19.01 -13.55
CA LYS A 101 5.67 19.74 -14.15
C LYS A 101 6.64 18.92 -15.00
N GLY A 102 6.49 17.60 -15.12
CA GLY A 102 7.55 16.76 -15.71
C GLY A 102 7.17 15.81 -16.84
N ARG A 103 5.89 15.49 -17.08
CA ARG A 103 5.54 14.51 -18.11
C ARG A 103 5.27 15.19 -19.44
N GLN A 104 6.32 15.28 -20.26
CA GLN A 104 6.16 15.26 -21.71
C GLN A 104 5.09 14.23 -22.06
N SER A 105 4.08 14.69 -22.80
CA SER A 105 3.03 13.90 -23.44
C SER A 105 3.61 12.61 -24.03
N SER A 106 3.60 11.53 -23.26
CA SER A 106 3.89 10.20 -23.78
C SER A 106 2.72 9.83 -24.67
N THR A 107 2.98 9.78 -25.97
CA THR A 107 2.06 9.48 -27.08
C THR A 107 1.37 8.11 -26.97
N ASP A 108 1.66 7.34 -25.92
CA ASP A 108 1.08 6.02 -25.66
C ASP A 108 0.49 6.00 -24.24
N GLN A 109 -0.64 6.69 -24.04
CA GLN A 109 -1.45 6.61 -22.80
C GLN A 109 -2.20 5.27 -22.70
N ARG A 110 -1.54 4.17 -23.02
CA ARG A 110 -2.08 2.82 -22.86
C ARG A 110 -1.67 2.25 -21.51
N LEU A 111 -2.55 1.43 -20.93
CA LEU A 111 -2.22 0.67 -19.74
C LEU A 111 -1.11 -0.32 -20.09
N SER A 112 0.10 -0.15 -19.56
CA SER A 112 1.27 -0.96 -19.93
C SER A 112 1.78 -1.85 -18.80
N GLU A 113 1.22 -1.69 -17.60
CA GLU A 113 1.64 -2.36 -16.37
C GLU A 113 0.46 -2.46 -15.39
N VAL A 114 0.47 -3.48 -14.53
CA VAL A 114 -0.43 -3.64 -13.38
C VAL A 114 0.27 -3.10 -12.13
N ARG A 115 -0.39 -2.20 -11.41
CA ARG A 115 0.12 -1.65 -10.14
C ARG A 115 -0.38 -2.48 -8.97
N MET A 116 0.53 -3.13 -8.25
CA MET A 116 0.28 -3.87 -7.03
C MET A 116 0.61 -2.98 -5.84
N ARG A 117 -0.31 -2.79 -4.90
CA ARG A 117 -0.07 -1.99 -3.68
C ARG A 117 -0.01 -2.91 -2.47
N SER A 118 0.89 -2.60 -1.55
CA SER A 118 1.03 -3.32 -0.29
C SER A 118 0.04 -2.85 0.78
N GLU A 119 -0.42 -3.82 1.55
CA GLU A 119 -1.08 -3.64 2.82
C GLU A 119 -0.27 -4.36 3.90
N ARG A 120 0.09 -3.63 4.96
CA ARG A 120 0.84 -4.20 6.07
C ARG A 120 -0.08 -5.10 6.90
N ILE A 121 0.34 -6.34 7.13
CA ILE A 121 -0.36 -7.26 8.02
C ILE A 121 0.17 -7.05 9.44
N PRO A 122 -0.69 -6.77 10.44
CA PRO A 122 -0.25 -6.71 11.83
C PRO A 122 0.23 -8.10 12.29
N GLU A 123 1.46 -8.16 12.77
CA GLU A 123 2.09 -9.40 13.22
C GLU A 123 1.67 -9.68 14.67
N ARG A 124 1.10 -10.87 14.93
CA ARG A 124 0.71 -11.29 16.30
C ARG A 124 1.87 -11.91 17.10
N GLY A 125 3.05 -12.01 16.49
CA GLY A 125 4.26 -12.58 17.08
C GLY A 125 5.48 -12.29 16.21
N THR A 126 6.63 -12.81 16.60
CA THR A 126 7.89 -12.62 15.87
C THR A 126 7.99 -13.61 14.71
N TYR A 127 8.02 -13.10 13.48
CA TYR A 127 8.32 -13.92 12.31
C TYR A 127 9.83 -14.01 12.10
N MET A 128 10.31 -15.22 11.81
CA MET A 128 11.71 -15.50 11.53
C MET A 128 11.81 -16.26 10.21
N LEU A 129 12.72 -15.84 9.35
CA LEU A 129 13.18 -16.59 8.18
C LEU A 129 14.15 -17.67 8.65
N GLY A 130 13.83 -18.93 8.39
CA GLY A 130 14.68 -20.07 8.71
C GLY A 130 15.23 -20.75 7.45
N ILE A 131 16.55 -20.82 7.32
CA ILE A 131 17.23 -21.45 6.17
C ILE A 131 18.13 -22.56 6.70
N VAL A 132 17.95 -23.79 6.18
CA VAL A 132 18.83 -24.92 6.51
C VAL A 132 19.92 -25.03 5.46
N ARG A 133 21.19 -24.93 5.87
CA ARG A 133 22.36 -25.04 4.99
C ARG A 133 23.50 -25.70 5.74
N ASP A 134 24.18 -26.65 5.10
CA ASP A 134 25.36 -27.34 5.63
C ASP A 134 25.17 -27.96 7.04
N GLY A 135 23.95 -28.46 7.33
CA GLY A 135 23.62 -29.03 8.63
C GLY A 135 23.38 -28.01 9.75
N HIS A 136 23.23 -26.72 9.41
CA HIS A 136 22.91 -25.63 10.32
C HIS A 136 21.58 -24.97 9.97
N LEU A 137 20.83 -24.52 10.99
CA LEU A 137 19.62 -23.71 10.81
C LEU A 137 19.98 -22.23 11.07
N HIS A 138 19.91 -21.41 10.03
CA HIS A 138 20.10 -19.97 10.12
C HIS A 138 18.75 -19.29 10.28
N LEU A 139 18.57 -18.54 11.36
CA LEU A 139 17.39 -17.74 11.64
C LEU A 139 17.71 -16.26 11.41
N HIS A 140 16.81 -15.54 10.74
CA HIS A 140 16.87 -14.08 10.60
C HIS A 140 15.49 -13.47 10.90
N PRO A 141 15.39 -12.40 11.71
CA PRO A 141 14.10 -11.77 11.97
C PRO A 141 13.53 -11.10 10.72
N ILE A 142 12.22 -11.28 10.53
CA ILE A 142 11.45 -10.55 9.51
C ILE A 142 10.86 -9.32 10.21
N SER A 143 11.06 -8.14 9.61
CA SER A 143 10.66 -6.88 10.25
C SER A 143 9.25 -6.44 9.89
N GLN A 144 8.80 -6.77 8.68
CA GLN A 144 7.49 -6.37 8.18
C GLN A 144 6.91 -7.42 7.23
N THR A 145 5.63 -7.73 7.43
CA THR A 145 4.84 -8.56 6.53
C THR A 145 3.85 -7.70 5.73
N HIS A 146 3.88 -7.86 4.41
CA HIS A 146 3.06 -7.12 3.47
C HIS A 146 2.29 -8.06 2.55
N GLN A 147 1.03 -7.74 2.31
CA GLN A 147 0.20 -8.39 1.30
C GLN A 147 0.03 -7.45 0.11
N LEU A 148 0.43 -7.88 -1.08
CA LEU A 148 0.31 -7.10 -2.30
C LEU A 148 -0.91 -7.53 -3.10
N ARG A 149 -1.73 -6.56 -3.49
CA ARG A 149 -2.93 -6.76 -4.32
C ARG A 149 -2.93 -5.81 -5.53
N PRO A 150 -3.46 -6.23 -6.69
CA PRO A 150 -3.64 -5.35 -7.83
C PRO A 150 -4.57 -4.19 -7.46
N THR A 151 -4.17 -2.98 -7.79
CA THR A 151 -4.99 -1.77 -7.63
C THR A 151 -5.66 -1.43 -8.95
N LEU A 152 -6.97 -1.19 -8.87
CA LEU A 152 -7.81 -0.85 -10.02
C LEU A 152 -8.40 0.56 -9.88
N THR A 153 -7.70 1.48 -9.21
CA THR A 153 -8.19 2.84 -8.92
C THR A 153 -8.59 3.62 -10.18
N TYR A 154 -7.93 3.35 -11.31
CA TYR A 154 -8.29 3.92 -12.60
C TYR A 154 -9.70 3.54 -13.07
N MET A 155 -10.26 2.40 -12.62
CA MET A 155 -11.65 2.02 -12.90
C MET A 155 -12.64 2.92 -12.18
N ASP A 156 -12.30 3.39 -10.96
CA ASP A 156 -13.13 4.33 -10.22
C ASP A 156 -13.19 5.68 -10.93
N THR A 157 -12.05 6.14 -11.46
CA THR A 157 -11.96 7.36 -12.29
C THR A 157 -12.78 7.21 -13.58
N LEU A 158 -12.69 6.07 -14.25
CA LEU A 158 -13.47 5.77 -15.45
C LEU A 158 -14.98 5.78 -15.15
N ASN A 159 -15.39 5.16 -14.05
CA ASN A 159 -16.78 5.12 -13.60
C ASN A 159 -17.30 6.52 -13.22
N ARG A 160 -16.49 7.32 -12.52
CA ARG A 160 -16.83 8.71 -12.17
C ARG A 160 -17.01 9.56 -13.43
N LYS A 161 -16.13 9.40 -14.42
CA LYS A 161 -16.25 10.07 -15.73
C LYS A 161 -17.52 9.65 -16.45
N SER A 162 -17.80 8.34 -16.53
CA SER A 162 -19.01 7.82 -17.18
C SER A 162 -20.30 8.35 -16.51
N ARG A 163 -20.37 8.36 -15.18
CA ARG A 163 -21.50 8.94 -14.44
C ARG A 163 -21.69 10.41 -14.75
N ARG A 164 -20.62 11.22 -14.66
CA ARG A 164 -20.67 12.67 -14.99
C ARG A 164 -21.11 12.93 -16.43
N THR A 165 -20.70 12.08 -17.37
CA THR A 165 -21.11 12.21 -18.78
C THR A 165 -22.58 11.86 -18.96
N LYS A 166 -23.11 10.92 -18.17
CA LYS A 166 -24.52 10.50 -18.20
C LYS A 166 -25.45 11.45 -17.44
N THR A 167 -24.95 12.12 -16.40
CA THR A 167 -25.71 13.11 -15.62
C THR A 167 -25.57 14.54 -16.15
N GLY A 168 -24.92 14.74 -17.30
CA GLY A 168 -24.89 16.03 -17.99
C GLY A 168 -23.81 16.98 -17.46
N ALA A 169 -23.07 17.56 -18.39
CA ALA A 169 -22.17 18.69 -18.17
C ALA A 169 -22.95 20.03 -18.07
N ASP A 170 -24.15 20.01 -17.47
CA ASP A 170 -25.11 21.13 -17.45
C ASP A 170 -25.97 21.13 -16.17
N ASP A 171 -25.40 20.73 -15.02
CA ASP A 171 -26.09 20.89 -13.74
C ASP A 171 -25.14 21.50 -12.69
N GLU A 172 -24.90 22.80 -12.84
CA GLU A 172 -24.69 23.70 -11.69
C GLU A 172 -26.04 23.99 -11.01
N SER A 173 -26.79 22.94 -10.62
CA SER A 173 -27.82 23.08 -9.59
C SER A 173 -27.40 22.27 -8.38
N GLU A 174 -27.30 22.99 -7.27
CA GLU A 174 -27.19 22.49 -5.91
C GLU A 174 -28.05 21.23 -5.70
N SER A 175 -27.42 20.05 -5.71
CA SER A 175 -27.97 18.88 -5.05
C SER A 175 -27.43 18.86 -3.63
N ASP A 176 -28.11 19.65 -2.81
CA ASP A 176 -28.21 19.47 -1.37
C ASP A 176 -28.76 18.06 -1.07
N GLU A 177 -27.88 17.07 -1.07
CA GLU A 177 -28.15 15.76 -0.45
C GLU A 177 -27.76 15.85 1.04
N GLY A 178 -28.46 16.73 1.76
CA GLY A 178 -28.57 16.65 3.22
C GLY A 178 -29.47 15.48 3.62
N PRO A 179 -29.28 14.88 4.81
CA PRO A 179 -30.15 13.82 5.30
C PRO A 179 -31.61 14.30 5.35
N PRO A 180 -32.60 13.41 5.16
CA PRO A 180 -34.00 13.79 5.07
C PRO A 180 -34.42 14.61 6.29
N PRO A 181 -35.16 15.71 6.11
CA PRO A 181 -35.58 16.56 7.21
C PRO A 181 -36.52 15.79 8.15
N ASP A 182 -36.21 15.86 9.45
CA ASP A 182 -37.08 15.35 10.50
C ASP A 182 -38.45 16.05 10.45
N PRO A 183 -39.57 15.34 10.67
CA PRO A 183 -40.93 15.82 10.40
C PRO A 183 -41.47 16.90 11.37
N ASP A 184 -40.66 17.47 12.27
CA ASP A 184 -41.12 18.29 13.39
C ASP A 184 -40.65 19.76 13.41
N GLU A 185 -40.03 20.29 12.34
CA GLU A 185 -39.70 21.73 12.26
C GLU A 185 -40.67 22.53 11.36
N PRO A 186 -41.34 23.58 11.89
CA PRO A 186 -42.25 24.40 11.09
C PRO A 186 -41.50 25.35 10.14
N ASN A 187 -41.95 25.30 8.88
CA ASN A 187 -41.44 26.03 7.71
C ASN A 187 -41.40 27.56 7.89
N PRO A 188 -40.25 28.25 7.69
CA PRO A 188 -40.21 29.70 7.55
C PRO A 188 -40.58 30.15 6.12
N SER A 189 -41.34 31.23 6.05
CA SER A 189 -41.99 31.75 4.84
C SER A 189 -41.04 32.18 3.71
N ALA A 190 -41.52 31.97 2.48
CA ALA A 190 -40.97 32.47 1.23
C ALA A 190 -40.69 33.98 1.21
N ALA A 191 -39.52 34.37 0.70
CA ALA A 191 -39.23 35.75 0.30
C ALA A 191 -38.52 35.79 -1.07
N ALA A 192 -39.29 36.31 -2.04
CA ALA A 192 -38.94 37.06 -3.25
C ALA A 192 -37.62 36.81 -4.02
N LYS A 193 -37.82 36.47 -5.29
CA LYS A 193 -36.90 36.60 -6.44
C LYS A 193 -36.17 37.96 -6.45
N LYS A 194 -34.85 37.94 -6.69
CA LYS A 194 -34.16 39.09 -7.30
C LYS A 194 -33.05 38.67 -8.27
N GLU A 195 -33.34 39.00 -9.51
CA GLU A 195 -32.55 39.21 -10.75
C GLU A 195 -31.03 38.92 -10.81
N THR A 196 -30.69 38.24 -11.90
CA THR A 196 -29.38 38.02 -12.55
C THR A 196 -28.60 39.29 -12.95
N LYS A 197 -27.26 39.24 -12.79
CA LYS A 197 -26.17 39.58 -13.77
C LYS A 197 -24.80 39.76 -13.05
N PRO A 198 -23.64 39.76 -13.75
CA PRO A 198 -23.03 38.71 -14.58
C PRO A 198 -21.64 38.28 -14.03
N ALA A 199 -20.99 37.34 -14.73
CA ALA A 199 -19.70 36.74 -14.43
C ALA A 199 -18.54 37.73 -14.15
N GLY A 200 -17.71 37.38 -13.16
CA GLY A 200 -16.38 37.93 -12.94
C GLY A 200 -15.51 36.91 -12.21
N GLU A 201 -14.42 36.49 -12.86
CA GLU A 201 -13.35 35.67 -12.27
C GLU A 201 -12.81 36.34 -10.98
N GLY A 202 -13.21 35.81 -9.83
CA GLY A 202 -12.60 36.11 -8.54
C GLY A 202 -11.94 34.85 -8.01
N ARG A 203 -10.61 34.85 -7.91
CA ARG A 203 -9.87 33.78 -7.22
C ARG A 203 -10.29 33.79 -5.76
N ASP A 204 -11.06 32.80 -5.33
CA ASP A 204 -11.34 32.58 -3.91
C ASP A 204 -10.05 32.13 -3.23
N VAL A 205 -9.36 33.09 -2.62
CA VAL A 205 -8.28 32.84 -1.68
C VAL A 205 -8.90 32.89 -0.28
N THR A 206 -9.34 31.76 0.24
CA THR A 206 -9.74 31.63 1.64
C THR A 206 -8.49 31.65 2.52
N VAL A 207 -8.04 32.85 2.91
CA VAL A 207 -7.00 33.02 3.94
C VAL A 207 -7.67 33.03 5.31
N SER A 208 -7.73 31.87 5.97
CA SER A 208 -8.10 31.81 7.39
C SER A 208 -6.86 31.99 8.26
N ILE A 209 -6.58 33.23 8.68
CA ILE A 209 -5.60 33.53 9.72
C ILE A 209 -6.20 33.13 11.07
N ARG A 210 -5.71 32.06 11.69
CA ARG A 210 -6.05 31.73 13.08
C ARG A 210 -5.11 32.49 14.00
N LYS A 211 -5.62 33.54 14.64
CA LYS A 211 -4.95 34.18 15.77
C LYS A 211 -5.08 33.24 16.97
N ALA A 212 -3.94 32.96 17.62
CA ALA A 212 -3.88 32.17 18.83
C ALA A 212 -4.49 32.99 19.96
N ASP A 213 -5.71 32.65 20.36
CA ASP A 213 -6.17 32.97 21.70
C ASP A 213 -6.94 31.81 22.30
N ASP A 214 -6.66 31.62 23.57
CA ASP A 214 -6.90 30.45 24.38
C ASP A 214 -8.38 30.37 24.79
N LYS A 215 -8.90 29.14 24.94
CA LYS A 215 -10.28 28.80 25.37
C LYS A 215 -11.42 29.10 24.38
N GLY A 216 -11.56 28.25 23.36
CA GLY A 216 -12.83 28.20 22.58
C GLY A 216 -12.81 27.52 21.22
N ALA A 217 -11.71 26.90 20.79
CA ALA A 217 -11.54 26.40 19.42
C ALA A 217 -12.13 25.01 19.14
N GLN A 218 -13.34 24.69 19.65
CA GLN A 218 -14.05 23.45 19.30
C GLN A 218 -15.03 23.59 18.12
N SER A 219 -15.15 24.76 17.49
CA SER A 219 -16.33 25.07 16.64
C SER A 219 -16.10 25.15 15.12
N ILE A 220 -14.93 24.82 14.55
CA ILE A 220 -14.73 24.94 13.07
C ILE A 220 -14.28 23.61 12.42
N THR A 221 -14.39 22.47 13.12
CA THR A 221 -14.19 21.15 12.51
C THR A 221 -15.09 20.14 13.21
N GLY A 222 -16.39 20.25 12.91
CA GLY A 222 -17.45 19.49 13.55
C GLY A 222 -17.32 17.97 13.44
N GLY A 223 -17.68 17.27 14.51
CA GLY A 223 -18.22 15.91 14.49
C GLY A 223 -17.27 14.72 14.32
N LEU A 224 -15.98 14.92 14.02
CA LEU A 224 -15.06 13.79 13.84
C LEU A 224 -14.58 13.23 15.18
N THR A 225 -14.90 11.96 15.46
CA THR A 225 -14.37 11.20 16.60
C THR A 225 -12.84 11.24 16.62
N ALA A 226 -12.22 11.16 17.80
CA ALA A 226 -10.76 11.19 17.94
C ALA A 226 -10.06 10.16 17.03
N ALA A 227 -10.62 8.94 16.96
CA ALA A 227 -10.15 7.88 16.07
C ALA A 227 -10.18 8.26 14.58
N ARG A 228 -11.22 8.97 14.13
CA ARG A 228 -11.32 9.42 12.73
C ARG A 228 -10.33 10.54 12.42
N ARG A 229 -10.04 11.42 13.39
CA ARG A 229 -9.00 12.45 13.25
C ARG A 229 -7.61 11.84 13.13
N GLU A 230 -7.30 10.86 13.98
CA GLU A 230 -6.05 10.12 13.92
C GLU A 230 -5.89 9.37 12.59
N MET A 231 -6.95 8.68 12.14
CA MET A 231 -6.95 7.99 10.85
C MET A 231 -6.69 8.95 9.68
N LEU A 232 -7.37 10.10 9.63
CA LEU A 232 -7.13 11.11 8.59
C LEU A 232 -5.72 11.70 8.67
N HIS A 233 -5.16 11.83 9.87
CA HIS A 233 -3.79 12.29 10.03
C HIS A 233 -2.79 11.28 9.45
N VAL A 234 -2.97 9.98 9.76
CA VAL A 234 -2.14 8.90 9.20
C VAL A 234 -2.22 8.89 7.68
N LEU A 235 -3.42 9.04 7.10
CA LEU A 235 -3.59 9.12 5.64
C LEU A 235 -2.87 10.32 5.04
N ARG A 236 -2.94 11.50 5.66
CA ARG A 236 -2.24 12.68 5.18
C ARG A 236 -0.72 12.51 5.25
N VAL A 237 -0.20 11.96 6.34
CA VAL A 237 1.25 11.67 6.48
C VAL A 237 1.70 10.66 5.44
N GLU A 238 0.88 9.62 5.18
CA GLU A 238 1.15 8.66 4.10
C GLU A 238 1.14 9.35 2.73
N GLU A 239 0.23 10.29 2.46
CA GLU A 239 0.15 11.03 1.20
C GLU A 239 1.33 11.98 0.99
N ASP A 240 1.70 12.74 2.03
CA ASP A 240 2.78 13.73 2.02
C ASP A 240 4.18 13.10 1.88
N GLU A 241 4.35 11.84 2.28
CA GLU A 241 5.62 11.14 2.13
C GLU A 241 5.95 10.87 0.64
N SER A 242 7.15 11.25 0.21
CA SER A 242 7.60 11.04 -1.16
C SER A 242 7.91 9.57 -1.44
N TRP A 243 7.69 9.15 -2.68
CA TRP A 243 8.07 7.81 -3.14
C TRP A 243 9.58 7.72 -3.42
N GLU A 244 10.21 6.67 -2.90
CA GLU A 244 11.58 6.28 -3.23
C GLU A 244 11.55 5.15 -4.26
N GLY A 245 12.35 5.26 -5.32
CA GLY A 245 12.45 4.25 -6.36
C GLY A 245 13.29 3.06 -5.90
N LEU A 246 12.81 1.85 -6.17
CA LEU A 246 13.55 0.61 -5.92
C LEU A 246 13.77 -0.14 -7.23
N GLU A 247 14.96 -0.70 -7.39
CA GLU A 247 15.27 -1.63 -8.46
C GLU A 247 14.78 -3.02 -8.08
N TYR A 248 14.14 -3.69 -9.04
CA TYR A 248 13.70 -5.07 -8.88
C TYR A 248 14.79 -6.00 -9.44
N CYS A 249 15.38 -6.80 -8.56
CA CYS A 249 16.30 -7.87 -8.91
C CYS A 249 15.57 -9.22 -8.75
N ASP A 250 15.65 -10.06 -9.77
CA ASP A 250 15.05 -11.40 -9.75
C ASP A 250 16.02 -12.41 -9.12
N GLU A 251 15.57 -13.66 -8.90
CA GLU A 251 16.35 -14.75 -8.31
C GLU A 251 17.64 -15.10 -9.08
N GLU A 252 17.67 -14.85 -10.39
CA GLU A 252 18.82 -15.12 -11.25
C GLU A 252 19.89 -14.01 -11.21
N THR A 253 19.63 -12.91 -10.51
CA THR A 253 20.47 -11.71 -10.53
C THR A 253 21.63 -11.84 -9.52
N GLU A 254 22.84 -11.43 -9.87
CA GLU A 254 24.02 -11.51 -8.99
C GLU A 254 23.80 -10.77 -7.65
N GLN A 255 23.18 -9.60 -7.69
CA GLN A 255 22.83 -8.81 -6.52
C GLN A 255 21.87 -9.55 -5.57
N ALA A 256 20.98 -10.39 -6.11
CA ALA A 256 20.08 -11.21 -5.28
C ALA A 256 20.87 -12.32 -4.55
N GLN A 257 21.84 -12.94 -5.22
CA GLN A 257 22.71 -13.93 -4.62
C GLN A 257 23.60 -13.32 -3.52
N GLU A 258 24.17 -12.14 -3.76
CA GLU A 258 24.96 -11.42 -2.75
C GLU A 258 24.12 -11.07 -1.51
N ALA A 259 22.89 -10.59 -1.73
CA ALA A 259 21.96 -10.29 -0.65
C ALA A 259 21.55 -11.56 0.12
N PHE A 260 21.33 -12.67 -0.58
CA PHE A 260 21.04 -13.96 0.03
C PHE A 260 22.20 -14.46 0.90
N GLU A 261 23.43 -14.38 0.40
CA GLU A 261 24.62 -14.76 1.16
C GLU A 261 24.84 -13.87 2.39
N ALA A 262 24.42 -12.60 2.33
CA ALA A 262 24.49 -11.69 3.46
C ALA A 262 23.50 -12.02 4.60
N VAL A 263 22.47 -12.87 4.36
CA VAL A 263 21.55 -13.33 5.40
C VAL A 263 22.27 -14.23 6.42
N PHE A 264 23.27 -15.00 5.98
CA PHE A 264 23.92 -15.99 6.85
C PHE A 264 24.83 -15.34 7.90
N SER A 265 24.83 -15.92 9.11
CA SER A 265 25.73 -15.48 10.17
C SER A 265 27.18 -15.84 9.80
N LYS A 266 28.06 -14.85 9.87
CA LYS A 266 29.52 -15.04 9.71
C LYS A 266 30.21 -15.36 11.03
N SER A 267 29.50 -15.26 12.16
CA SER A 267 30.03 -15.51 13.50
C SER A 267 29.42 -16.78 14.10
N GLN A 268 30.26 -17.56 14.77
CA GLN A 268 29.89 -18.77 15.53
C GLN A 268 29.91 -18.53 17.04
N GLU A 269 29.82 -17.27 17.49
CA GLU A 269 29.78 -16.97 18.92
C GLU A 269 28.50 -17.57 19.55
N LYS A 270 28.69 -18.32 20.64
CA LYS A 270 27.57 -18.93 21.37
C LYS A 270 26.81 -17.85 22.13
N LEU A 271 25.59 -17.55 21.66
CA LEU A 271 24.68 -16.64 22.33
C LEU A 271 24.27 -17.19 23.70
N LYS A 272 24.30 -16.34 24.72
CA LYS A 272 23.83 -16.66 26.08
C LYS A 272 22.44 -16.11 26.28
N CYS A 273 21.47 -16.97 26.59
CA CYS A 273 20.18 -16.53 27.09
C CYS A 273 20.37 -15.93 28.49
N LYS A 274 20.05 -14.64 28.66
CA LYS A 274 20.15 -13.94 29.95
C LYS A 274 18.87 -14.03 30.78
N SER A 275 17.81 -14.61 30.23
CA SER A 275 16.50 -14.74 30.86
C SER A 275 16.28 -16.16 31.38
N ASP A 276 15.87 -16.25 32.65
CA ASP A 276 15.46 -17.50 33.29
C ASP A 276 14.02 -17.86 32.92
N PHE A 277 13.70 -19.15 32.93
CA PHE A 277 12.37 -19.67 32.57
C PHE A 277 11.22 -18.97 33.33
N PRO A 278 11.27 -18.74 34.65
CA PRO A 278 10.20 -18.03 35.37
C PRO A 278 10.07 -16.55 34.98
N SER A 279 11.18 -15.92 34.55
CA SER A 279 11.16 -14.54 34.08
C SER A 279 10.49 -14.40 32.72
N LEU A 280 10.61 -15.42 31.86
CA LEU A 280 9.94 -15.48 30.56
C LEU A 280 8.42 -15.47 30.71
N PHE A 281 7.86 -16.30 31.60
CA PHE A 281 6.40 -16.35 31.81
C PHE A 281 5.81 -15.01 32.25
N LYS A 282 6.52 -14.25 33.09
CA LYS A 282 6.07 -12.92 33.52
C LYS A 282 6.00 -11.89 32.38
N HIS A 283 6.71 -12.13 31.27
CA HIS A 283 6.74 -11.23 30.12
C HIS A 283 5.76 -11.63 29.01
N ILE A 284 5.11 -12.79 29.13
CA ILE A 284 4.07 -13.23 28.19
C ILE A 284 2.78 -12.51 28.58
N GLN A 285 2.39 -11.50 27.81
CA GLN A 285 1.13 -10.80 28.02
C GLN A 285 -0.06 -11.74 27.71
N GLY A 286 -0.93 -11.96 28.69
CA GLY A 286 -2.15 -12.76 28.54
C GLY A 286 -2.12 -14.15 29.20
N LEU A 287 -1.10 -14.45 30.01
CA LEU A 287 -1.01 -15.61 30.90
C LEU A 287 -1.09 -15.19 32.37
#